data_AF-A0A1C6SBN5-F1
#
_entry.id   AF-A0A1C6SBN5-F1
#
_cell.length_a   1.000
_cell.length_b   1.000
_cell.length_c   1.000
_cell.angle_alpha   90.00
_cell.angle_beta   90.00
_cell.angle_gamma   90.00
#
_symmetry.space_group_name_H-M   'P 1'
#
loop_
_entity.id
_entity.type
_entity.pdbx_description
1 polymer ?
#
loop_
_entity_poly.entity_id
_entity_poly.type
_entity_poly.pdbx_seq_one_letter_code
_entity_poly.pdbx_strand_id
1 'polypeptide(L)'
;MGGEVGFDGQHPVTFAPADPPRAGALLVWVDDGDRRVDLAVPPDGSVTVVTVRPVPIAEAVGPLLAVPAGAHPAAVFWAGAAREALHLAARGLVWPAVTAGGHRTWRIGPYGPADATRWRLRKNRSPGGGRSGEHGRLPLL
;
A
#
# COMPACT_ATOMS: atom_id res chain seq x y z
N MET A 1 -9.54 3.16 29.03
CA MET A 1 -10.10 4.19 28.13
C MET A 1 -9.05 4.42 27.05
N GLY A 2 -8.93 3.47 26.11
CA GLY A 2 -7.93 3.52 25.04
C GLY A 2 -8.51 4.33 23.89
N GLY A 3 -8.02 5.56 23.70
CA GLY A 3 -8.41 6.36 22.55
C GLY A 3 -8.09 5.60 21.28
N GLU A 4 -9.06 5.51 20.38
CA GLU A 4 -8.94 4.92 19.06
C GLU A 4 -7.77 5.61 18.34
N VAL A 5 -6.65 4.91 18.21
CA VAL A 5 -5.46 5.47 17.56
C VAL A 5 -5.65 5.33 16.05
N GLY A 6 -6.50 6.19 15.52
CA GLY A 6 -6.88 6.20 14.11
C GLY A 6 -5.79 6.76 13.21
N PHE A 7 -5.81 6.33 11.96
CA PHE A 7 -5.11 7.01 10.87
C PHE A 7 -5.87 8.29 10.49
N ASP A 8 -5.23 9.46 10.63
CA ASP A 8 -5.82 10.79 10.38
C ASP A 8 -5.45 11.39 9.00
N GLY A 9 -4.59 10.69 8.25
CA GLY A 9 -4.09 11.10 6.95
C GLY A 9 -3.01 12.19 6.96
N GLN A 10 -2.56 12.69 8.11
CA GLN A 10 -1.58 13.78 8.18
C GLN A 10 -0.13 13.32 8.09
N HIS A 11 0.12 12.03 8.30
CA HIS A 11 1.46 11.45 8.35
C HIS A 11 1.81 10.64 7.10
N PRO A 12 3.12 10.46 6.79
CA PRO A 12 3.56 9.44 5.85
C PRO A 12 3.07 8.05 6.28
N VAL A 13 2.70 7.24 5.28
CA VAL A 13 2.20 5.88 5.50
C VAL A 13 2.74 4.90 4.48
N THR A 14 3.05 3.70 4.94
CA THR A 14 3.47 2.57 4.09
C THR A 14 2.62 1.36 4.42
N PHE A 15 2.25 0.56 3.40
CA PHE A 15 1.56 -0.70 3.64
C PHE A 15 2.56 -1.83 3.93
N ALA A 16 2.36 -2.53 5.04
CA ALA A 16 3.06 -3.76 5.36
C ALA A 16 2.18 -4.97 4.99
N PRO A 17 2.56 -5.78 3.99
CA PRO A 17 1.83 -6.98 3.63
C PRO A 17 1.97 -8.05 4.72
N ALA A 18 0.98 -8.93 4.81
CA ALA A 18 1.00 -10.12 5.65
C ALA A 18 0.36 -11.30 4.92
N ASP A 19 0.60 -12.51 5.43
CA ASP A 19 -0.15 -13.71 5.04
C ASP A 19 -0.81 -14.28 6.31
N PRO A 20 -2.16 -14.23 6.45
CA PRO A 20 -3.14 -13.83 5.43
C PRO A 20 -3.15 -12.32 5.13
N PRO A 21 -3.55 -11.89 3.90
CA PRO A 21 -3.54 -10.47 3.51
C PRO A 21 -4.37 -9.54 4.41
N ARG A 22 -5.45 -10.06 5.01
CA ARG A 22 -6.28 -9.34 5.98
C ARG A 22 -5.59 -9.01 7.31
N ALA A 23 -4.43 -9.60 7.57
CA ALA A 23 -3.58 -9.29 8.73
C ALA A 23 -2.52 -8.21 8.42
N GLY A 24 -2.52 -7.64 7.21
CA GLY A 24 -1.64 -6.53 6.87
C GLY A 24 -1.99 -5.26 7.66
N ALA A 25 -1.10 -4.27 7.59
CA ALA A 25 -1.27 -3.01 8.31
C ALA A 25 -0.79 -1.81 7.49
N LEU A 26 -1.34 -0.64 7.75
CA LEU A 26 -0.66 0.62 7.43
C LEU A 26 0.32 0.94 8.56
N LEU A 27 1.55 1.26 8.20
CA LEU A 27 2.56 1.76 9.10
C LEU A 27 2.55 3.28 9.01
N VAL A 28 2.06 3.94 10.04
CA VAL A 28 2.02 5.40 10.15
C VAL A 28 3.34 5.88 10.74
N TRP A 29 4.04 6.76 10.04
CA TRP A 29 5.36 7.21 10.46
C TRP A 29 5.21 8.35 11.45
N VAL A 30 5.56 8.07 12.70
CA VAL A 30 5.44 8.99 13.84
C VAL A 30 6.61 8.76 14.78
N ASP A 31 7.14 9.84 15.36
CA ASP A 31 8.31 9.77 16.24
C ASP A 31 8.01 8.98 17.53
N ASP A 32 6.75 8.97 17.97
CA ASP A 32 6.27 8.30 19.18
C ASP A 32 5.66 6.91 18.92
N GLY A 33 5.91 6.34 17.74
CA GLY A 33 5.44 5.00 17.39
C GLY A 33 6.04 3.91 18.27
N ASP A 34 5.35 2.78 18.36
CA ASP A 34 5.70 1.65 19.23
C ASP A 34 6.59 0.60 18.55
N ARG A 35 6.82 0.74 17.23
CA ARG A 35 7.60 -0.21 16.44
C ARG A 35 8.64 0.51 15.60
N ARG A 36 9.83 -0.09 15.47
CA ARG A 36 10.82 0.31 14.47
C ARG A 36 10.83 -0.69 13.31
N VAL A 37 10.88 -0.19 12.09
CA VAL A 37 10.91 -1.02 10.88
C VAL A 37 11.98 -0.53 9.93
N ASP A 38 12.62 -1.48 9.26
CA ASP A 38 13.51 -1.22 8.15
C ASP A 38 12.67 -0.94 6.90
N LEU A 39 12.91 0.21 6.29
CA LEU A 39 12.20 0.65 5.10
C LEU A 39 13.18 0.92 3.97
N ALA A 40 12.96 0.26 2.84
CA ALA A 40 13.66 0.58 1.60
C ALA A 40 13.11 1.87 1.00
N VAL A 41 14.00 2.82 0.71
CA VAL A 41 13.72 4.10 0.07
C VAL A 41 14.13 4.01 -1.41
N PRO A 42 13.19 4.15 -2.36
CA PRO A 42 13.52 4.27 -3.77
C PRO A 42 14.22 5.62 -4.08
N PRO A 43 15.06 5.71 -5.13
CA PRO A 43 15.31 4.68 -6.15
C PRO A 43 16.53 3.80 -5.87
N ASP A 44 17.42 4.20 -4.98
CA ASP A 44 18.70 3.52 -4.74
C ASP A 44 18.57 2.27 -3.86
N GLY A 45 17.40 2.07 -3.23
CA GLY A 45 17.14 0.92 -2.37
C GLY A 45 17.82 1.05 -1.01
N SER A 46 18.26 2.26 -0.65
CA SER A 46 18.79 2.55 0.69
C SER A 46 17.77 2.13 1.75
N VAL A 47 18.26 1.52 2.83
CA VAL A 47 17.41 1.11 3.96
C VAL A 47 17.54 2.15 5.06
N THR A 48 16.41 2.66 5.52
CA THR A 48 16.34 3.55 6.68
C THR A 48 15.44 2.94 7.74
N VAL A 49 15.79 3.16 9.01
CA VAL A 49 14.98 2.73 10.15
C VAL A 49 14.01 3.85 10.48
N VAL A 50 12.71 3.55 10.44
CA VAL A 50 11.65 4.50 10.83
C VAL A 50 10.88 3.98 12.02
N THR A 51 10.53 4.88 12.93
CA THR A 51 9.56 4.62 13.99
C THR A 51 8.16 4.73 13.40
N VAL A 52 7.34 3.73 13.66
CA VAL A 52 5.99 3.62 13.11
C VAL A 52 5.01 3.17 14.16
N ARG A 53 3.76 3.52 13.92
CA ARG A 53 2.59 2.96 14.59
C ARG A 53 1.79 2.11 13.60
N PRO A 54 1.67 0.79 13.80
CA PRO A 54 0.86 -0.06 12.96
C PRO A 54 -0.63 0.18 13.18
N VAL A 55 -1.38 0.38 12.10
CA VAL A 55 -2.85 0.38 12.08
C VAL A 55 -3.31 -0.82 11.27
N PRO A 56 -4.00 -1.80 11.87
CA PRO A 56 -4.52 -2.97 11.16
C PRO A 56 -5.33 -2.56 9.93
N ILE A 57 -5.15 -3.28 8.82
CA ILE A 57 -5.80 -2.87 7.56
C ILE A 57 -7.33 -2.85 7.67
N ALA A 58 -7.90 -3.75 8.48
CA ALA A 58 -9.34 -3.81 8.75
C ALA A 58 -9.87 -2.51 9.39
N GLU A 59 -9.07 -1.87 10.23
CA GLU A 59 -9.40 -0.60 10.89
C GLU A 59 -9.11 0.61 9.99
N ALA A 60 -8.11 0.48 9.10
CA ALA A 60 -7.68 1.56 8.22
C ALA A 60 -8.60 1.83 7.03
N VAL A 61 -9.43 0.87 6.58
CA VAL A 61 -10.24 1.04 5.35
C VAL A 61 -11.17 2.24 5.44
N GLY A 62 -11.96 2.35 6.51
CA GLY A 62 -12.89 3.48 6.69
C GLY A 62 -12.19 4.84 6.65
N PRO A 63 -11.19 5.07 7.52
CA PRO A 63 -10.36 6.27 7.52
C PRO A 63 -9.72 6.60 6.16
N LEU A 64 -9.19 5.60 5.44
CA LEU A 64 -8.64 5.79 4.09
C LEU A 64 -9.66 6.37 3.11
N LEU A 65 -10.94 6.01 3.23
CA LEU A 65 -11.99 6.54 2.36
C LEU A 65 -12.37 7.99 2.69
N ALA A 66 -12.06 8.45 3.90
CA ALA A 66 -12.34 9.81 4.39
C ALA A 66 -11.17 10.79 4.20
N VAL A 67 -10.00 10.34 3.74
CA VAL A 67 -8.81 11.20 3.56
C VAL A 67 -9.10 12.38 2.62
N PRO A 68 -8.89 13.63 3.08
CA PRO A 68 -9.10 14.84 2.28
C PRO A 68 -7.96 15.06 1.27
N ALA A 69 -8.21 15.88 0.24
CA ALA A 69 -7.23 16.15 -0.82
C ALA A 69 -5.95 16.87 -0.34
N GLY A 70 -6.03 17.62 0.77
CA GLY A 70 -4.89 18.32 1.39
C GLY A 70 -4.10 17.48 2.40
N ALA A 71 -4.41 16.20 2.55
CA ALA A 71 -3.70 15.28 3.43
C ALA A 71 -2.28 14.96 2.90
N HIS A 72 -1.51 14.22 3.70
CA HIS A 72 -0.16 13.83 3.29
C HIS A 72 -0.18 13.03 1.97
N PRO A 73 0.76 13.26 1.02
CA PRO A 73 0.72 12.60 -0.30
C PRO A 73 0.67 11.07 -0.25
N ALA A 74 1.39 10.45 0.70
CA ALA A 74 1.35 9.00 0.89
C ALA A 74 -0.05 8.52 1.36
N ALA A 75 -0.70 9.27 2.26
CA ALA A 75 -2.07 8.98 2.70
C ALA A 75 -3.06 9.09 1.54
N VAL A 76 -2.95 10.15 0.73
CA VAL A 76 -3.79 10.34 -0.47
C VAL A 76 -3.59 9.20 -1.48
N PHE A 77 -2.36 8.72 -1.66
CA PHE A 77 -2.07 7.58 -2.54
C PHE A 77 -2.81 6.31 -2.09
N TRP A 78 -2.67 5.93 -0.81
CA TRP A 78 -3.34 4.74 -0.27
C TRP A 78 -4.86 4.89 -0.24
N ALA A 79 -5.37 6.09 0.04
CA ALA A 79 -6.80 6.40 -0.07
C ALA A 79 -7.31 6.17 -1.50
N GLY A 80 -6.53 6.62 -2.50
CA GLY A 80 -6.79 6.31 -3.89
C GLY A 80 -6.81 4.81 -4.16
N ALA A 81 -5.82 4.07 -3.66
CA ALA A 81 -5.72 2.62 -3.83
C ALA A 81 -6.95 1.88 -3.25
N ALA A 82 -7.38 2.23 -2.04
CA ALA A 82 -8.57 1.67 -1.41
C ALA A 82 -9.84 1.91 -2.24
N ARG A 83 -10.06 3.16 -2.69
CA ARG A 83 -11.20 3.50 -3.57
C ARG A 83 -11.19 2.71 -4.87
N GLU A 84 -10.01 2.46 -5.45
CA GLU A 84 -9.89 1.67 -6.67
C GLU A 84 -10.18 0.19 -6.46
N ALA A 85 -9.68 -0.38 -5.36
CA ALA A 85 -10.00 -1.75 -4.99
C ALA A 85 -11.52 -1.95 -4.84
N LEU A 86 -12.22 -1.01 -4.20
CA LEU A 86 -13.69 -1.02 -4.10
C LEU A 86 -14.37 -0.87 -5.45
N HIS A 87 -13.88 0.02 -6.33
CA HIS A 87 -14.42 0.17 -7.68
C HIS A 87 -14.31 -1.12 -8.50
N LEU A 88 -13.18 -1.82 -8.40
CA LEU A 88 -12.96 -3.10 -9.06
C LEU A 88 -13.84 -4.22 -8.47
N ALA A 89 -14.04 -4.21 -7.15
CA ALA A 89 -14.99 -5.11 -6.48
C ALA A 89 -16.43 -4.89 -6.94
N ALA A 90 -16.87 -3.62 -7.00
CA ALA A 90 -18.21 -3.25 -7.46
C ALA A 90 -18.46 -3.66 -8.92
N ARG A 91 -17.40 -3.74 -9.74
CA ARG A 91 -17.44 -4.21 -11.13
C ARG A 91 -17.39 -5.74 -11.27
N GLY A 92 -17.32 -6.49 -10.18
CA GLY A 92 -17.24 -7.95 -10.21
C GLY A 92 -15.89 -8.49 -10.72
N LEU A 93 -14.82 -7.70 -10.64
CA LEU A 93 -13.47 -8.11 -11.10
C LEU A 93 -12.64 -8.78 -10.00
N VAL A 94 -13.28 -9.27 -8.95
CA VAL A 94 -12.64 -9.86 -7.77
C VAL A 94 -12.98 -11.35 -7.73
N TRP A 95 -11.94 -12.18 -7.82
CA TRP A 95 -12.08 -13.63 -7.90
C TRP A 95 -11.47 -14.31 -6.68
N PRO A 96 -12.07 -15.41 -6.19
CA PRO A 96 -11.48 -16.22 -5.12
C PRO A 96 -10.07 -16.69 -5.50
N ALA A 97 -9.18 -16.69 -4.51
CA ALA A 97 -7.81 -17.18 -4.64
C ALA A 97 -7.30 -17.70 -3.29
N VAL A 98 -6.10 -18.26 -3.31
CA VAL A 98 -5.39 -18.75 -2.12
C VAL A 98 -3.96 -18.22 -2.15
N THR A 99 -3.44 -17.79 -0.99
CA THR A 99 -2.03 -17.38 -0.86
C THR A 99 -1.10 -18.58 -0.84
N ALA A 100 0.21 -18.33 -0.91
CA ALA A 100 1.22 -19.38 -0.76
C ALA A 100 1.10 -20.12 0.59
N GLY A 101 0.75 -19.41 1.67
CA GLY A 101 0.49 -20.00 2.99
C GLY A 101 -0.87 -20.69 3.14
N GLY A 102 -1.64 -20.86 2.06
CA GLY A 102 -2.92 -21.58 2.10
C GLY A 102 -4.10 -20.77 2.63
N HIS A 103 -3.96 -19.44 2.74
CA HIS A 103 -5.04 -18.60 3.25
C HIS A 103 -5.97 -18.11 2.13
N ARG A 104 -7.28 -18.10 2.42
CA ARG A 104 -8.29 -17.50 1.55
C ARG A 104 -7.94 -16.03 1.27
N THR A 105 -7.88 -15.69 0.00
CA THR A 105 -7.63 -14.34 -0.50
C THR A 105 -8.48 -14.06 -1.74
N TRP A 106 -8.37 -12.85 -2.25
CA TRP A 106 -9.01 -12.40 -3.47
C TRP A 106 -7.96 -11.87 -4.43
N ARG A 107 -8.12 -12.16 -5.72
CA ARG A 107 -7.29 -11.59 -6.79
C ARG A 107 -8.14 -10.72 -7.70
N ILE A 108 -7.55 -9.64 -8.19
CA ILE A 108 -8.19 -8.77 -9.18
C ILE A 108 -7.83 -9.25 -10.58
N GLY A 109 -8.81 -9.37 -11.48
CA GLY A 109 -8.57 -9.56 -12.91
C GLY A 109 -9.65 -10.36 -13.65
N PRO A 110 -9.43 -10.70 -14.93
CA PRO A 110 -8.36 -10.16 -15.79
C PRO A 110 -8.60 -8.67 -16.06
N TYR A 111 -7.55 -7.85 -15.94
CA TYR A 111 -7.62 -6.43 -16.24
C TYR A 111 -7.91 -6.22 -17.72
N GLY A 112 -9.00 -5.53 -18.05
CA GLY A 112 -9.25 -5.10 -19.42
C GLY A 112 -8.26 -3.99 -19.84
N PRO A 113 -8.18 -3.63 -21.13
CA PRO A 113 -7.27 -2.60 -21.62
C PRO A 113 -7.41 -1.24 -20.91
N ALA A 114 -8.64 -0.87 -20.50
CA ALA A 114 -8.92 0.36 -19.74
C ALA A 114 -8.34 0.32 -18.31
N ASP A 115 -8.38 -0.85 -17.65
CA ASP A 115 -7.89 -1.01 -16.29
C ASP A 115 -6.36 -0.94 -16.25
N ALA A 116 -5.69 -1.52 -17.26
CA ALA A 116 -4.25 -1.44 -17.41
C ALA A 116 -3.77 0.01 -17.62
N THR A 117 -4.50 0.82 -18.39
CA THR A 117 -4.20 2.25 -18.58
C THR A 117 -4.35 3.04 -17.29
N ARG A 118 -5.43 2.82 -16.55
CA ARG A 118 -5.69 3.50 -15.27
C ARG A 118 -4.66 3.15 -14.19
N TRP A 119 -4.25 1.87 -14.13
CA TRP A 119 -3.19 1.42 -13.21
C TRP A 119 -1.83 2.02 -13.56
N ARG A 120 -1.44 2.06 -14.85
CA ARG A 120 -0.20 2.72 -15.29
C ARG A 120 -0.16 4.21 -14.94
N LEU A 121 -1.27 4.93 -15.14
CA LEU A 121 -1.38 6.34 -14.78
C LEU A 121 -1.20 6.58 -13.28
N ARG A 122 -1.62 5.64 -12.43
CA ARG A 122 -1.44 5.73 -10.98
C ARG A 122 -0.05 5.31 -10.51
N LYS A 123 0.56 4.28 -11.13
CA LYS A 123 1.96 3.90 -10.86
C LYS A 123 2.90 5.11 -11.04
N ASN A 124 2.65 5.92 -12.07
CA ASN A 124 3.43 7.13 -12.36
C ASN A 124 3.25 8.27 -11.33
N ARG A 125 2.35 8.12 -10.36
CA ARG A 125 2.17 9.06 -9.24
C ARG A 125 2.66 8.51 -7.90
N SER A 126 3.29 7.33 -7.89
CA SER A 126 3.93 6.77 -6.69
C SER A 126 5.16 7.62 -6.30
N PRO A 127 5.49 7.79 -5.02
CA PRO A 127 6.61 8.65 -4.59
C PRO A 127 8.02 8.18 -5.01
N GLY A 128 8.12 7.06 -5.73
CA GLY A 128 9.38 6.46 -6.18
C GLY A 128 9.49 6.28 -7.70
N GLY A 129 8.99 7.24 -8.49
CA GLY A 129 8.97 7.18 -9.96
C GLY A 129 10.34 7.36 -10.63
N GLY A 130 11.30 6.48 -10.36
CA GLY A 130 12.56 6.37 -11.11
C GLY A 130 12.38 5.56 -12.39
N ARG A 131 12.75 6.14 -13.53
CA ARG A 131 12.71 5.52 -14.87
C ARG A 131 13.52 4.21 -14.90
N SER A 132 12.97 3.19 -15.55
CA SER A 132 13.65 1.94 -15.87
C SER A 132 14.84 2.22 -16.78
N GLY A 133 16.05 2.27 -16.21
CA GLY A 133 17.30 2.17 -16.94
C GLY A 133 17.63 0.71 -17.16
N GLU A 134 17.59 0.31 -18.42
CA GLU A 134 18.11 -0.95 -18.93
C GLU A 134 19.60 -1.07 -18.57
N HIS A 135 19.96 -2.00 -17.67
CA HIS A 135 21.36 -2.37 -17.48
C HIS A 135 21.50 -3.89 -17.29
N GLY A 136 22.02 -4.52 -18.35
CA GLY A 136 23.22 -5.33 -18.25
C GLY A 136 23.16 -6.53 -17.32
N ARG A 137 22.74 -7.66 -17.89
CA ARG A 137 23.18 -9.02 -17.59
C ARG A 137 24.58 -9.06 -16.94
N LEU A 138 24.69 -9.62 -15.74
CA LEU A 138 25.96 -10.16 -15.21
C LEU A 138 25.74 -11.61 -14.77
N PRO A 139 26.70 -12.52 -15.08
CA PRO A 139 26.58 -13.94 -14.83
C PRO A 139 26.85 -14.31 -13.37
N LEU A 140 26.31 -15.47 -13.01
CA LEU A 140 26.58 -16.24 -11.81
C LEU A 140 28.08 -16.38 -11.54
N LEU A 141 28.48 -16.18 -10.28
CA LEU A 141 29.22 -17.13 -9.46
C LEU A 141 28.94 -16.81 -7.98
#